data_AF-A0A3D0KPI5-F1
#
_entry.id   AF-A0A3D0KPI5-F1
#
_cell.length_a   1.000
_cell.length_b   1.000
_cell.length_c   1.000
_cell.angle_alpha   90.00
_cell.angle_beta   90.00
_cell.angle_gamma   90.00
#
_symmetry.space_group_name_H-M   'P 1'
#
loop_
_entity.id
_entity.type
_entity.pdbx_description
1 polymer ?
#
loop_
_entity_poly.entity_id
_entity_poly.type
_entity_poly.pdbx_seq_one_letter_code
_entity_poly.pdbx_strand_id
1 'polypeptide(L)'
;AGYKMKKKGGVFITVRNSDKGEIGEIAKKYYDLGFKIYATEGTAAVLGKYGIDAVSVKKIHESDSNNTLTLIESGKIQYVISTSAKGRIPSRDSVKIRRKTVERNIPCLTSLDTANALADCLRSRYSQLSTELVDINNMRDSKKKLKFTKMQGIGNDYIYFSTFDQEINNPEALAVRLSEQHFGIGGDGVILVCPSKVADAQMKMYNRDGSEGKMCGNGIRCVGKFLYDHNMLDIREKDELTIETLSGIKTLKAFTSDGVVTRLRVDMGKAILNPADIPVALDGDKVVNRAVKIGENEYNITCVSMGNPHCVVFMDGIDYMDIETIGPEFENNPLFPERVNTEFVSVLDDHTIKMRVWERGSGETWACGTGACAVAVAACENGFCKKGEDIKVKLKGGDLIINYTDDTVYMTGNADKVFEGEIEI
;
A
#
# COMPACT_ATOMS: atom_id res chain seq x y z
N ALA A 1 5.82 24.03 -7.87
CA ALA A 1 4.46 24.29 -7.36
C ALA A 1 3.89 22.97 -6.87
N GLY A 2 3.54 22.86 -5.59
CA GLY A 2 3.11 21.63 -4.91
C GLY A 2 1.77 21.04 -5.36
N TYR A 3 1.56 20.90 -6.67
CA TYR A 3 0.39 20.25 -7.24
C TYR A 3 0.51 18.73 -7.05
N LYS A 4 -0.47 18.12 -6.38
CA LYS A 4 -0.56 16.66 -6.25
C LYS A 4 -1.12 16.08 -7.56
N MET A 5 -0.32 15.26 -8.24
CA MET A 5 -0.72 14.55 -9.45
C MET A 5 -1.94 13.66 -9.18
N LYS A 6 -3.03 13.91 -9.89
CA LYS A 6 -4.23 13.06 -9.88
C LYS A 6 -4.05 11.95 -10.91
N LYS A 7 -4.33 10.70 -10.54
CA LYS A 7 -4.22 9.51 -11.41
C LYS A 7 -5.53 9.08 -12.08
N LYS A 8 -6.64 9.79 -11.83
CA LYS A 8 -7.97 9.51 -12.41
C LYS A 8 -8.66 10.81 -12.79
N GLY A 9 -9.67 10.70 -13.67
CA GLY A 9 -10.54 11.80 -14.09
C GLY A 9 -10.48 12.06 -15.59
N GLY A 10 -10.61 13.32 -16.01
CA GLY A 10 -10.63 13.72 -17.42
C GLY A 10 -9.37 14.45 -17.88
N VAL A 11 -8.97 14.22 -19.13
CA VAL A 11 -7.93 15.01 -19.82
C VAL A 11 -8.55 15.67 -21.04
N PHE A 12 -8.45 17.00 -21.12
CA PHE A 12 -8.87 17.73 -22.32
C PHE A 12 -7.68 18.01 -23.23
N ILE A 13 -7.79 17.62 -24.50
CA ILE A 13 -6.72 17.68 -25.48
C ILE A 13 -7.15 18.53 -26.68
N THR A 14 -6.41 19.58 -26.94
CA THR A 14 -6.56 20.38 -28.15
C THR A 14 -5.17 20.79 -28.65
N VAL A 15 -4.85 20.36 -29.87
CA VAL A 15 -3.50 20.55 -30.43
C VAL A 15 -3.58 21.16 -31.82
N ARG A 16 -2.55 21.93 -32.19
CA ARG A 16 -2.39 22.43 -33.55
C ARG A 16 -2.15 21.29 -34.53
N ASN A 17 -2.41 21.52 -35.82
CA ASN A 17 -2.31 20.48 -36.85
C ASN A 17 -0.93 19.84 -36.95
N SER A 18 0.16 20.59 -36.74
CA SER A 18 1.53 20.06 -36.78
C SER A 18 1.81 19.02 -35.68
N ASP A 19 1.09 19.10 -34.57
CA ASP A 19 1.33 18.28 -33.37
C ASP A 19 0.40 17.06 -33.34
N LYS A 20 -0.49 16.91 -34.33
CA LYS A 20 -1.45 15.80 -34.42
C LYS A 20 -0.78 14.44 -34.65
N GLY A 21 0.41 14.41 -35.25
CA GLY A 21 1.13 13.15 -35.46
C GLY A 21 1.62 12.50 -34.16
N GLU A 22 1.99 13.32 -33.18
CA GLU A 22 2.62 12.85 -31.93
C GLU A 22 1.61 12.71 -30.77
N ILE A 23 0.52 13.48 -30.79
CA ILE A 23 -0.45 13.49 -29.69
C ILE A 23 -1.13 12.13 -29.46
N GLY A 24 -1.24 11.28 -30.49
CA GLY A 24 -1.92 9.99 -30.41
C GLY A 24 -1.29 9.07 -29.37
N GLU A 25 0.03 8.91 -29.40
CA GLU A 25 0.77 8.07 -28.44
C GLU A 25 0.70 8.64 -27.02
N ILE A 26 0.84 9.96 -26.88
CA ILE A 26 0.76 10.64 -25.59
C ILE A 26 -0.63 10.48 -24.99
N ALA A 27 -1.69 10.71 -25.77
CA ALA A 27 -3.07 10.54 -25.32
C ALA A 27 -3.38 9.10 -24.93
N LYS A 28 -2.79 8.12 -25.63
CA LYS A 28 -2.93 6.69 -25.29
C LYS A 28 -2.39 6.39 -23.89
N LYS A 29 -1.27 6.98 -23.50
CA LYS A 29 -0.74 6.84 -22.12
C LYS A 29 -1.74 7.29 -21.05
N TYR A 30 -2.46 8.38 -21.28
CA TYR A 30 -3.52 8.84 -20.37
C TYR A 30 -4.75 7.93 -20.43
N TYR A 31 -5.15 7.49 -21.62
CA TYR A 31 -6.28 6.58 -21.79
C TYR A 31 -6.07 5.24 -21.08
N ASP A 32 -4.88 4.64 -21.23
CA ASP A 32 -4.50 3.38 -20.59
C ASP A 32 -4.43 3.48 -19.06
N LEU A 33 -4.19 4.69 -18.53
CA LEU A 33 -4.29 5.00 -17.10
C LEU A 33 -5.75 5.16 -16.61
N GLY A 34 -6.74 5.03 -17.50
CA GLY A 34 -8.16 5.13 -17.18
C GLY A 34 -8.71 6.57 -17.16
N PHE A 35 -8.00 7.54 -17.75
CA PHE A 35 -8.54 8.88 -17.91
C PHE A 35 -9.59 8.93 -19.02
N LYS A 36 -10.67 9.67 -18.77
CA LYS A 36 -11.63 10.03 -19.80
C LYS A 36 -11.06 11.11 -20.70
N ILE A 37 -10.94 10.82 -21.98
CA ILE A 37 -10.34 11.76 -22.93
C ILE A 37 -11.43 12.65 -23.54
N TYR A 38 -11.20 13.96 -23.49
CA TYR A 38 -12.01 14.98 -24.14
C TYR A 38 -11.15 15.67 -25.20
N ALA A 39 -11.68 15.91 -26.39
CA ALA A 39 -10.89 16.56 -27.43
C ALA A 39 -11.73 17.44 -28.35
N THR A 40 -11.12 18.46 -28.93
CA THR A 40 -11.76 19.19 -30.05
C THR A 40 -11.93 18.27 -31.25
N GLU A 41 -12.99 18.45 -32.05
CA GLU A 41 -13.37 17.53 -33.14
C GLU A 41 -12.19 17.08 -34.03
N GLY A 42 -11.40 18.02 -34.55
CA GLY A 42 -10.25 17.70 -35.39
C GLY A 42 -9.11 16.97 -34.68
N THR A 43 -9.07 16.99 -33.34
CA THR A 43 -8.15 16.19 -32.52
C THR A 43 -8.78 14.84 -32.19
N ALA A 44 -10.07 14.79 -31.84
CA ALA A 44 -10.81 13.55 -31.59
C ALA A 44 -10.73 12.58 -32.78
N ALA A 45 -10.87 13.08 -34.01
CA ALA A 45 -10.74 12.28 -35.23
C ALA A 45 -9.35 11.63 -35.39
N VAL A 46 -8.29 12.26 -34.88
CA VAL A 46 -6.94 11.69 -34.89
C VAL A 46 -6.81 10.63 -33.81
N LEU A 47 -7.28 10.93 -32.59
CA LEU A 47 -7.24 10.02 -31.46
C LEU A 47 -8.02 8.72 -31.73
N GLY A 48 -9.13 8.80 -32.47
CA GLY A 48 -9.88 7.61 -32.91
C GLY A 48 -9.02 6.62 -33.73
N LYS A 49 -8.05 7.10 -34.52
CA LYS A 49 -7.11 6.22 -35.26
C LYS A 49 -6.16 5.44 -34.35
N TYR A 50 -5.96 5.90 -33.11
CA TYR A 50 -5.16 5.24 -32.08
C TYR A 50 -6.00 4.35 -31.17
N GLY A 51 -7.29 4.17 -31.47
CA GLY A 51 -8.23 3.37 -30.67
C GLY A 51 -8.74 4.07 -29.41
N ILE A 52 -8.64 5.40 -29.34
CA ILE A 52 -9.06 6.18 -28.18
C ILE A 52 -10.46 6.75 -28.45
N ASP A 53 -11.44 6.37 -27.62
CA ASP A 53 -12.78 6.94 -27.66
C ASP A 53 -12.82 8.30 -26.92
N ALA A 54 -12.48 9.36 -27.68
CA ALA A 54 -12.45 10.71 -27.16
C ALA A 54 -13.83 11.39 -27.27
N VAL A 55 -14.33 11.94 -26.18
CA VAL A 55 -15.55 12.76 -26.19
C VAL A 55 -15.26 14.06 -26.92
N SER A 56 -15.92 14.27 -28.06
CA SER A 56 -15.77 15.49 -28.86
C SER A 56 -16.38 16.70 -28.16
N VAL A 57 -15.64 17.80 -28.12
CA VAL A 57 -16.02 19.06 -27.46
C VAL A 57 -15.91 20.19 -28.47
N LYS A 58 -16.99 20.97 -28.62
CA LYS A 58 -17.02 22.14 -29.50
C LYS A 58 -16.09 23.25 -29.00
N LYS A 59 -15.51 24.02 -29.92
CA LYS A 59 -14.69 25.21 -29.58
C LYS A 59 -15.55 26.34 -29.04
N ILE A 60 -14.90 27.34 -28.43
CA ILE A 60 -15.56 28.46 -27.74
C ILE A 60 -16.50 29.23 -28.68
N HIS A 61 -16.13 29.37 -29.94
CA HIS A 61 -16.91 30.09 -30.96
C HIS A 61 -17.97 29.24 -31.66
N GLU A 62 -18.04 27.93 -31.38
CA GLU A 62 -18.94 26.98 -32.06
C GLU A 62 -20.23 26.70 -31.26
N SER A 63 -20.30 27.16 -29.99
CA SER A 63 -21.43 26.89 -29.08
C SER A 63 -21.36 27.78 -27.85
N ASP A 64 -22.48 28.40 -27.47
CA ASP A 64 -22.55 29.28 -26.29
C ASP A 64 -22.70 28.52 -24.97
N SER A 65 -23.25 27.30 -24.98
CA SER A 65 -23.63 26.55 -23.77
C SER A 65 -22.86 25.25 -23.54
N ASN A 66 -22.29 24.65 -24.58
CA ASN A 66 -21.51 23.41 -24.48
C ASN A 66 -20.23 23.51 -25.32
N ASN A 67 -19.15 23.98 -24.69
CA ASN A 67 -17.88 24.26 -25.34
C ASN A 67 -16.70 23.95 -24.40
N THR A 68 -15.48 24.21 -24.86
CA THR A 68 -14.26 23.93 -24.08
C THR A 68 -14.21 24.66 -22.74
N LEU A 69 -14.78 25.86 -22.61
CA LEU A 69 -14.81 26.60 -21.33
C LEU A 69 -15.77 25.93 -20.34
N THR A 70 -16.97 25.55 -20.78
CA THR A 70 -17.95 24.91 -19.89
C THR A 70 -17.47 23.53 -19.43
N LEU A 71 -16.70 22.80 -20.25
CA LEU A 71 -16.01 21.59 -19.82
C LEU A 71 -14.98 21.87 -18.71
N ILE A 72 -14.16 22.90 -18.87
CA ILE A 72 -13.17 23.30 -17.84
C ILE A 72 -13.87 23.67 -16.53
N GLU A 73 -15.04 24.29 -16.60
CA GLU A 73 -15.83 24.67 -15.43
C GLU A 73 -16.56 23.50 -14.77
N SER A 74 -16.82 22.42 -15.51
CA SER A 74 -17.60 21.27 -15.03
C SER A 74 -16.93 20.45 -13.91
N GLY A 75 -15.65 20.68 -13.63
CA GLY A 75 -14.86 19.89 -12.67
C GLY A 75 -14.48 18.48 -13.15
N LYS A 76 -14.90 18.10 -14.36
CA LYS A 76 -14.65 16.76 -14.93
C LYS A 76 -13.23 16.52 -15.41
N ILE A 77 -12.43 17.57 -15.54
CA ILE A 77 -11.07 17.51 -16.08
C ILE A 77 -10.01 17.85 -15.04
N GLN A 78 -8.88 17.16 -15.11
CA GLN A 78 -7.74 17.28 -14.20
C GLN A 78 -6.49 17.75 -14.92
N TYR A 79 -6.44 17.62 -16.25
CA TYR A 79 -5.34 18.10 -17.07
C TYR A 79 -5.85 18.68 -18.38
N VAL A 80 -5.19 19.73 -18.85
CA VAL A 80 -5.42 20.29 -20.19
C VAL A 80 -4.13 20.24 -20.98
N ILE A 81 -4.14 19.58 -22.13
CA ILE A 81 -3.06 19.61 -23.12
C ILE A 81 -3.49 20.58 -24.21
N SER A 82 -2.84 21.74 -24.28
CA SER A 82 -3.17 22.80 -25.22
C SER A 82 -1.92 23.33 -25.91
N THR A 83 -1.65 22.85 -27.12
CA THR A 83 -0.57 23.40 -27.95
C THR A 83 -1.12 24.50 -28.85
N SER A 84 -0.36 25.59 -29.03
CA SER A 84 -0.80 26.72 -29.84
C SER A 84 0.35 27.34 -30.63
N ALA A 85 0.03 27.90 -31.80
CA ALA A 85 1.02 28.63 -32.61
C ALA A 85 1.51 29.89 -31.87
N LYS A 86 2.78 30.27 -32.11
CA LYS A 86 3.41 31.46 -31.50
C LYS A 86 2.53 32.71 -31.71
N GLY A 87 2.50 33.57 -30.68
CA GLY A 87 1.74 34.84 -30.65
C GLY A 87 0.78 34.96 -29.46
N ARG A 88 0.92 36.03 -28.67
CA ARG A 88 0.06 36.37 -27.52
C ARG A 88 -1.16 37.18 -27.95
N ILE A 89 -1.95 36.66 -28.88
CA ILE A 89 -3.19 37.34 -29.31
C ILE A 89 -4.30 36.97 -28.31
N PRO A 90 -4.85 37.92 -27.52
CA PRO A 90 -5.80 37.63 -26.44
C PRO A 90 -7.12 37.00 -26.91
N SER A 91 -7.51 37.21 -28.17
CA SER A 91 -8.75 36.67 -28.74
C SER A 91 -8.68 35.18 -29.07
N ARG A 92 -7.48 34.57 -29.12
CA ARG A 92 -7.33 33.14 -29.44
C ARG A 92 -7.89 32.26 -28.33
N ASP A 93 -8.61 31.22 -28.71
CA ASP A 93 -9.18 30.23 -27.80
C ASP A 93 -8.13 29.62 -26.87
N SER A 94 -6.88 29.43 -27.32
CA SER A 94 -5.79 28.93 -26.49
C SER A 94 -5.38 29.87 -25.35
N VAL A 95 -5.60 31.18 -25.48
CA VAL A 95 -5.37 32.14 -24.39
C VAL A 95 -6.51 32.09 -23.38
N LYS A 96 -7.76 31.98 -23.86
CA LYS A 96 -8.95 31.84 -23.01
C LYS A 96 -8.92 30.54 -22.20
N ILE A 97 -8.59 29.42 -22.84
CA ILE A 97 -8.41 28.11 -22.20
C ILE A 97 -7.35 28.20 -21.09
N ARG A 98 -6.15 28.75 -21.40
CA ARG A 98 -5.07 28.90 -20.42
C ARG A 98 -5.44 29.77 -19.22
N ARG A 99 -6.15 30.88 -19.44
CA ARG A 99 -6.63 31.72 -18.32
C ARG A 99 -7.61 30.95 -17.45
N LYS A 100 -8.57 30.25 -18.07
CA LYS A 100 -9.61 29.51 -17.36
C LYS A 100 -9.07 28.32 -16.56
N THR A 101 -8.08 27.61 -17.10
CA THR A 101 -7.43 26.51 -16.39
C THR A 101 -6.67 27.00 -15.16
N VAL A 102 -6.00 28.16 -15.26
CA VAL A 102 -5.37 28.81 -14.10
C VAL A 102 -6.40 29.22 -13.04
N GLU A 103 -7.52 29.84 -13.42
CA GLU A 103 -8.61 30.19 -12.49
C GLU A 103 -9.17 28.98 -11.73
N ARG A 104 -9.13 27.78 -12.34
CA ARG A 104 -9.63 26.53 -11.76
C ARG A 104 -8.55 25.66 -11.13
N ASN A 105 -7.31 26.13 -11.06
CA ASN A 105 -6.16 25.35 -10.59
C ASN A 105 -5.97 24.02 -11.34
N ILE A 106 -6.24 24.01 -12.65
CA ILE A 106 -6.05 22.85 -13.53
C ILE A 106 -4.72 23.04 -14.29
N PRO A 107 -3.77 22.09 -14.20
CA PRO A 107 -2.53 22.16 -14.97
C PRO A 107 -2.80 22.24 -16.48
N CYS A 108 -2.25 23.27 -17.11
CA CYS A 108 -2.32 23.46 -18.55
C CYS A 108 -0.94 23.21 -19.16
N LEU A 109 -0.79 22.05 -19.81
CA LEU A 109 0.42 21.59 -20.46
C LEU A 109 0.47 22.16 -21.88
N THR A 110 1.39 23.08 -22.11
CA THR A 110 1.49 23.82 -23.39
C THR A 110 2.49 23.23 -24.37
N SER A 111 3.16 22.14 -24.00
CA SER A 111 4.07 21.36 -24.84
C SER A 111 3.68 19.88 -24.80
N LEU A 112 3.85 19.20 -25.94
CA LEU A 112 3.71 17.74 -26.01
C LEU A 112 4.74 17.04 -25.14
N ASP A 113 6.00 17.52 -25.10
CA ASP A 113 7.05 16.91 -24.29
C ASP A 113 6.70 16.92 -22.80
N THR A 114 6.14 18.03 -22.30
CA THR A 114 5.70 18.13 -20.91
C THR A 114 4.49 17.23 -20.63
N ALA A 115 3.56 17.13 -21.59
CA ALA A 115 2.43 16.22 -21.48
C ALA A 115 2.86 14.76 -21.48
N ASN A 116 3.86 14.42 -22.30
CA ASN A 116 4.45 13.10 -22.37
C ASN A 116 5.20 12.76 -21.07
N ALA A 117 6.06 13.65 -20.58
CA ALA A 117 6.78 13.49 -19.33
C ALA A 117 5.81 13.33 -18.13
N LEU A 118 4.74 14.12 -18.07
CA LEU A 118 3.72 13.96 -17.03
C LEU A 118 3.02 12.60 -17.13
N ALA A 119 2.66 12.15 -18.34
CA ALA A 119 2.10 10.82 -18.53
C ALA A 119 3.06 9.72 -18.06
N ASP A 120 4.35 9.83 -18.38
CA ASP A 120 5.36 8.88 -17.95
C ASP A 120 5.55 8.90 -16.42
N CYS A 121 5.52 10.07 -15.79
CA CYS A 121 5.49 10.18 -14.32
C CYS A 121 4.24 9.54 -13.71
N LEU A 122 3.06 9.77 -14.29
CA LEU A 122 1.79 9.18 -13.83
C LEU A 122 1.77 7.65 -13.97
N ARG A 123 2.40 7.12 -15.03
CA ARG A 123 2.60 5.69 -15.26
C ARG A 123 3.70 5.10 -14.39
N SER A 124 4.68 5.90 -13.98
CA SER A 124 5.79 5.44 -13.16
C SER A 124 5.29 4.93 -11.82
N ARG A 125 5.99 3.93 -11.28
CA ARG A 125 5.77 3.44 -9.92
C ARG A 125 6.44 4.31 -8.86
N TYR A 126 7.24 5.28 -9.30
CA TYR A 126 7.98 6.18 -8.42
C TYR A 126 7.11 7.35 -7.99
N SER A 127 7.35 7.80 -6.77
CA SER A 127 6.72 8.97 -6.19
C SER A 127 7.79 9.96 -5.77
N GLN A 128 7.37 11.14 -5.32
CA GLN A 128 8.28 12.10 -4.67
C GLN A 128 9.00 11.51 -3.44
N LEU A 129 8.44 10.46 -2.82
CA LEU A 129 9.04 9.77 -1.67
C LEU A 129 10.05 8.71 -2.12
N SER A 130 9.85 8.10 -3.28
CA SER A 130 10.68 7.01 -3.80
C SER A 130 11.60 7.42 -4.95
N THR A 131 11.89 8.71 -5.08
CA THR A 131 12.82 9.25 -6.10
C THR A 131 14.02 9.87 -5.41
N GLU A 132 15.23 9.47 -5.82
CA GLU A 132 16.46 10.07 -5.29
C GLU A 132 16.66 11.47 -5.88
N LEU A 133 16.98 12.44 -5.04
CA LEU A 133 17.59 13.68 -5.51
C LEU A 133 19.08 13.43 -5.69
N VAL A 134 19.50 13.37 -6.95
CA VAL A 134 20.91 13.18 -7.30
C VAL A 134 21.56 14.55 -7.42
N ASP A 135 22.63 14.80 -6.65
CA ASP A 135 23.51 15.92 -6.90
C ASP A 135 24.33 15.62 -8.16
N ILE A 136 24.10 16.41 -9.21
CA ILE A 136 24.79 16.25 -10.49
C ILE A 136 26.32 16.39 -10.37
N ASN A 137 26.80 17.09 -9.35
CA ASN A 137 28.23 17.22 -9.08
C ASN A 137 28.82 16.00 -8.37
N ASN A 138 27.97 15.15 -7.79
CA ASN A 138 28.33 13.96 -7.02
C ASN A 138 27.54 12.74 -7.52
N MET A 139 27.51 12.53 -8.84
CA MET A 139 26.90 11.33 -9.43
C MET A 139 27.73 10.08 -9.13
N ARG A 140 27.08 8.94 -9.02
CA ARG A 140 27.76 7.66 -8.85
C ARG A 140 28.39 7.24 -10.19
N ASP A 141 29.68 6.93 -10.18
CA ASP A 141 30.42 6.53 -11.38
C ASP A 141 30.22 5.06 -11.77
N SER A 142 29.74 4.24 -10.84
CA SER A 142 29.51 2.81 -11.04
C SER A 142 28.31 2.30 -10.24
N LYS A 143 27.79 1.15 -10.67
CA LYS A 143 26.74 0.46 -9.94
C LYS A 143 27.31 -0.22 -8.70
N LYS A 144 26.51 -0.31 -7.64
CA LYS A 144 26.91 -0.91 -6.36
C LYS A 144 26.34 -2.32 -6.27
N LYS A 145 27.14 -3.28 -5.77
CA LYS A 145 26.61 -4.60 -5.40
C LYS A 145 26.11 -4.56 -3.96
N LEU A 146 24.88 -5.01 -3.73
CA LEU A 146 24.29 -5.16 -2.41
C LEU A 146 23.96 -6.62 -2.15
N LYS A 147 24.26 -7.08 -0.93
CA LYS A 147 23.87 -8.41 -0.46
C LYS A 147 22.48 -8.35 0.14
N PHE A 148 21.67 -9.36 -0.14
CA PHE A 148 20.32 -9.48 0.40
C PHE A 148 19.98 -10.91 0.81
N THR A 149 19.02 -11.02 1.70
CA THR A 149 18.38 -12.29 2.07
C THR A 149 16.88 -12.18 1.78
N LYS A 150 16.34 -13.10 0.99
CA LYS A 150 14.90 -13.22 0.79
C LYS A 150 14.33 -14.13 1.88
N MET A 151 13.38 -13.63 2.65
CA MET A 151 12.74 -14.39 3.73
C MET A 151 11.22 -14.22 3.70
N GLN A 152 10.52 -15.19 4.26
CA GLN A 152 9.07 -15.18 4.37
C GLN A 152 8.59 -15.60 5.76
N GLY A 153 7.46 -15.05 6.18
CA GLY A 153 6.68 -15.55 7.30
C GLY A 153 5.26 -15.85 6.83
N ILE A 154 4.89 -17.12 6.81
CA ILE A 154 3.58 -17.64 6.35
C ILE A 154 3.11 -17.04 5.02
N GLY A 155 4.02 -16.97 4.04
CA GLY A 155 3.73 -16.50 2.68
C GLY A 155 3.88 -15.00 2.46
N ASN A 156 4.04 -14.19 3.51
CA ASN A 156 4.36 -12.77 3.39
C ASN A 156 5.89 -12.59 3.33
N ASP A 157 6.40 -12.10 2.20
CA ASP A 157 7.81 -12.23 1.85
C ASP A 157 8.52 -10.89 1.55
N TYR A 158 9.62 -10.64 2.24
CA TYR A 158 10.39 -9.39 2.12
C TYR A 158 11.83 -9.67 1.70
N ILE A 159 12.45 -8.65 1.11
CA ILE A 159 13.86 -8.63 0.76
C ILE A 159 14.59 -7.90 1.89
N TYR A 160 15.45 -8.61 2.60
CA TYR A 160 16.16 -8.10 3.77
C TYR A 160 17.56 -7.63 3.38
N PHE A 161 17.92 -6.44 3.85
CA PHE A 161 19.28 -5.92 3.75
C PHE A 161 19.79 -5.56 5.14
N SER A 162 20.97 -6.07 5.49
CA SER A 162 21.75 -5.53 6.61
C SER A 162 22.26 -4.14 6.23
N THR A 163 22.26 -3.21 7.19
CA THR A 163 23.00 -1.94 7.08
C THR A 163 24.15 -1.83 8.09
N PHE A 164 24.61 -2.96 8.63
CA PHE A 164 25.78 -3.01 9.50
C PHE A 164 27.09 -2.96 8.71
N ASP A 165 27.08 -3.53 7.51
CA ASP A 165 28.24 -3.73 6.63
C ASP A 165 28.09 -3.09 5.25
N GLN A 166 26.91 -2.55 4.93
CA GLN A 166 26.63 -1.88 3.66
C GLN A 166 25.67 -0.69 3.86
N GLU A 167 25.78 0.29 2.98
CA GLU A 167 24.97 1.51 3.03
C GLU A 167 23.92 1.52 1.91
N ILE A 168 22.67 1.86 2.28
CA ILE A 168 21.52 1.98 1.39
C ILE A 168 20.94 3.39 1.52
N ASN A 169 21.17 4.22 0.50
CA ASN A 169 20.86 5.66 0.54
C ASN A 169 19.41 6.00 0.18
N ASN A 170 18.75 5.14 -0.59
CA ASN A 170 17.37 5.35 -1.03
C ASN A 170 16.59 4.02 -0.99
N PRO A 171 16.23 3.56 0.22
CA PRO A 171 15.48 2.32 0.39
C PRO A 171 14.09 2.36 -0.24
N GLU A 172 13.47 3.53 -0.35
CA GLU A 172 12.15 3.72 -0.96
C GLU A 172 12.17 3.35 -2.45
N ALA A 173 13.15 3.89 -3.20
CA ALA A 173 13.35 3.54 -4.61
C ALA A 173 13.77 2.07 -4.78
N LEU A 174 14.61 1.58 -3.86
CA LEU A 174 15.06 0.19 -3.84
C LEU A 174 13.87 -0.77 -3.69
N ALA A 175 12.93 -0.46 -2.78
CA ALA A 175 11.71 -1.24 -2.59
C ALA A 175 10.87 -1.29 -3.87
N VAL A 176 10.61 -0.13 -4.50
CA VAL A 176 9.83 -0.06 -5.75
C VAL A 176 10.48 -0.87 -6.87
N ARG A 177 11.82 -0.83 -6.98
CA ARG A 177 12.56 -1.54 -8.02
C ARG A 177 12.61 -3.04 -7.76
N LEU A 178 12.95 -3.45 -6.54
CA LEU A 178 13.28 -4.85 -6.24
C LEU A 178 12.05 -5.71 -5.92
N SER A 179 10.97 -5.12 -5.42
CA SER A 179 9.73 -5.85 -5.11
C SER A 179 8.92 -6.25 -6.34
N GLU A 180 9.27 -5.76 -7.54
CA GLU A 180 8.66 -6.18 -8.80
C GLU A 180 9.12 -7.60 -9.19
N GLN A 181 8.19 -8.45 -9.62
CA GLN A 181 8.42 -9.88 -9.79
C GLN A 181 9.18 -10.28 -11.05
N HIS A 182 9.07 -9.49 -12.13
CA HIS A 182 9.65 -9.81 -13.44
C HIS A 182 11.01 -9.14 -13.68
N PHE A 183 11.20 -7.94 -13.14
CA PHE A 183 12.36 -7.08 -13.34
C PHE A 183 13.16 -6.87 -12.06
N GLY A 184 12.63 -7.29 -10.91
CA GLY A 184 13.28 -7.26 -9.61
C GLY A 184 13.54 -8.65 -9.05
N ILE A 185 13.64 -8.73 -7.73
CA ILE A 185 13.74 -9.99 -6.98
C ILE A 185 12.33 -10.55 -6.73
N GLY A 186 11.32 -9.68 -6.63
CA GLY A 186 9.97 -10.01 -6.23
C GLY A 186 9.80 -10.04 -4.71
N GLY A 187 8.69 -9.48 -4.23
CA GLY A 187 8.31 -9.48 -2.80
C GLY A 187 7.30 -8.41 -2.44
N ASP A 188 6.85 -8.43 -1.20
CA ASP A 188 5.89 -7.45 -0.65
C ASP A 188 6.56 -6.12 -0.27
N GLY A 189 7.89 -6.11 -0.16
CA GLY A 189 8.66 -4.91 0.16
C GLY A 189 10.14 -5.21 0.41
N VAL A 190 10.81 -4.21 0.99
CA VAL A 190 12.18 -4.28 1.49
C VAL A 190 12.18 -4.01 2.99
N ILE A 191 12.95 -4.78 3.74
CA ILE A 191 13.22 -4.52 5.17
C ILE A 191 14.72 -4.28 5.35
N LEU A 192 15.06 -3.18 6.00
CA LEU A 192 16.41 -2.91 6.46
C LEU A 192 16.57 -3.36 7.90
N VAL A 193 17.64 -4.10 8.17
CA VAL A 193 18.10 -4.47 9.50
C VAL A 193 19.27 -3.56 9.85
N CYS A 194 19.01 -2.58 10.69
CA CYS A 194 19.90 -1.48 10.99
C CYS A 194 20.47 -1.57 12.42
N PRO A 195 21.63 -0.96 12.69
CA PRO A 195 22.07 -0.68 14.05
C PRO A 195 21.06 0.21 14.78
N SER A 196 20.81 -0.04 16.08
CA SER A 196 20.00 0.82 16.94
C SER A 196 20.85 1.40 18.08
N LYS A 197 20.43 2.56 18.60
CA LYS A 197 21.01 3.18 19.81
C LYS A 197 20.22 2.84 21.08
N VAL A 198 19.00 2.30 20.94
CA VAL A 198 18.03 2.11 22.04
C VAL A 198 17.52 0.68 22.15
N ALA A 199 17.86 -0.18 21.20
CA ALA A 199 17.50 -1.60 21.14
C ALA A 199 18.67 -2.40 20.54
N ASP A 200 18.54 -3.73 20.44
CA ASP A 200 19.57 -4.58 19.86
C ASP A 200 19.73 -4.36 18.33
N ALA A 201 18.63 -4.07 17.64
CA ALA A 201 18.64 -3.64 16.24
C ALA A 201 17.43 -2.74 15.94
N GLN A 202 17.43 -2.11 14.77
CA GLN A 202 16.31 -1.32 14.25
C GLN A 202 15.80 -1.96 12.96
N MET A 203 14.48 -2.03 12.83
CA MET A 203 13.80 -2.46 11.60
C MET A 203 13.20 -1.24 10.90
N LYS A 204 13.54 -1.05 9.62
CA LYS A 204 12.84 -0.11 8.72
C LYS A 204 12.21 -0.87 7.58
N MET A 205 10.90 -0.73 7.40
CA MET A 205 10.15 -1.47 6.39
C MET A 205 9.61 -0.52 5.32
N TYR A 206 9.86 -0.88 4.07
CA TYR A 206 9.36 -0.17 2.90
C TYR A 206 8.48 -1.11 2.09
N ASN A 207 7.24 -0.70 1.84
CA ASN A 207 6.28 -1.44 1.03
C ASN A 207 6.72 -1.45 -0.44
N ARG A 208 6.11 -2.32 -1.25
CA ARG A 208 6.34 -2.41 -2.71
C ARG A 208 6.18 -1.06 -3.45
N ASP A 209 5.39 -0.12 -2.93
CA ASP A 209 5.22 1.22 -3.51
C ASP A 209 6.25 2.26 -3.04
N GLY A 210 7.19 1.84 -2.17
CA GLY A 210 8.24 2.66 -1.58
C GLY A 210 7.83 3.42 -0.34
N SER A 211 6.57 3.33 0.11
CA SER A 211 6.14 3.94 1.36
C SER A 211 6.74 3.23 2.58
N GLU A 212 7.21 3.99 3.57
CA GLU A 212 7.68 3.42 4.83
C GLU A 212 6.48 3.02 5.71
N GLY A 213 6.43 1.75 6.10
CA GLY A 213 5.40 1.24 7.00
C GLY A 213 5.89 1.19 8.44
N LYS A 214 4.96 1.37 9.39
CA LYS A 214 5.32 1.50 10.81
C LYS A 214 5.79 0.19 11.44
N MET A 215 5.19 -0.93 11.02
CA MET A 215 5.40 -2.25 11.61
C MET A 215 4.89 -3.32 10.64
N CYS A 216 5.53 -4.50 10.66
CA CYS A 216 5.00 -5.71 10.05
C CYS A 216 5.32 -6.90 10.95
N GLY A 217 4.28 -7.52 11.49
CA GLY A 217 4.41 -8.63 12.44
C GLY A 217 5.05 -9.86 11.81
N ASN A 218 4.87 -10.08 10.51
CA ASN A 218 5.55 -11.16 9.78
C ASN A 218 7.01 -10.83 9.54
N GLY A 219 7.29 -9.60 9.11
CA GLY A 219 8.64 -9.14 8.79
C GLY A 219 9.57 -9.14 10.00
N ILE A 220 9.08 -8.71 11.17
CA ILE A 220 9.90 -8.63 12.39
C ILE A 220 10.37 -10.00 12.88
N ARG A 221 9.60 -11.07 12.67
CA ARG A 221 10.06 -12.44 12.96
C ARG A 221 11.27 -12.81 12.10
N CYS A 222 11.23 -12.48 10.82
CA CYS A 222 12.36 -12.68 9.92
C CYS A 222 13.56 -11.80 10.30
N VAL A 223 13.37 -10.58 10.82
CA VAL A 223 14.49 -9.76 11.37
C VAL A 223 15.17 -10.48 12.53
N GLY A 224 14.40 -11.01 13.49
CA GLY A 224 14.98 -11.75 14.61
C GLY A 224 15.73 -13.01 14.15
N LYS A 225 15.17 -13.75 13.18
CA LYS A 225 15.89 -14.88 12.56
C LYS A 225 17.15 -14.43 11.82
N PHE A 226 17.08 -13.35 11.05
CA PHE A 226 18.19 -12.82 10.27
C PHE A 226 19.38 -12.49 11.17
N LEU A 227 19.13 -11.80 12.29
CA LEU A 227 20.15 -11.46 13.28
C LEU A 227 20.77 -12.72 13.92
N TYR A 228 19.95 -13.73 14.20
CA TYR A 228 20.40 -14.99 14.80
C TYR A 228 21.24 -15.82 13.82
N ASP A 229 20.76 -16.02 12.61
CA ASP A 229 21.41 -16.82 11.58
C ASP A 229 22.75 -16.22 11.15
N HIS A 230 22.88 -14.89 11.15
CA HIS A 230 24.10 -14.18 10.77
C HIS A 230 25.05 -13.89 11.95
N ASN A 231 24.74 -14.37 13.17
CA ASN A 231 25.52 -14.11 14.39
C ASN A 231 25.87 -12.63 14.59
N MET A 232 24.94 -11.74 14.26
CA MET A 232 25.21 -10.29 14.26
C MET A 232 25.21 -9.69 15.66
N LEU A 233 24.71 -10.44 16.63
CA LEU A 233 24.60 -10.06 18.03
C LEU A 233 24.95 -11.29 18.88
N ASP A 234 25.38 -11.08 20.12
CA ASP A 234 25.54 -12.14 21.13
C ASP A 234 24.18 -12.64 21.66
N ILE A 235 23.20 -12.78 20.76
CA ILE A 235 21.81 -13.14 21.08
C ILE A 235 21.62 -14.60 21.41
N ARG A 236 22.64 -15.44 21.15
CA ARG A 236 22.62 -16.84 21.60
C ARG A 236 22.67 -16.96 23.12
N GLU A 237 23.12 -15.90 23.81
CA GLU A 237 23.13 -15.82 25.28
C GLU A 237 21.96 -15.03 25.86
N LYS A 238 21.11 -14.41 25.02
CA LYS A 238 19.93 -13.65 25.45
C LYS A 238 18.66 -14.48 25.26
N ASP A 239 17.79 -14.47 26.27
CA ASP A 239 16.45 -15.10 26.16
C ASP A 239 15.50 -14.26 25.28
N GLU A 240 15.74 -12.95 25.21
CA GLU A 240 14.92 -12.00 24.46
C GLU A 240 15.77 -11.01 23.65
N LEU A 241 15.22 -10.58 22.51
CA LEU A 241 15.78 -9.63 21.57
C LEU A 241 14.86 -8.42 21.45
N THR A 242 15.42 -7.22 21.51
CA THR A 242 14.67 -5.98 21.34
C THR A 242 14.91 -5.36 19.97
N ILE A 243 13.83 -5.06 19.24
CA ILE A 243 13.88 -4.45 17.91
C ILE A 243 13.15 -3.11 17.93
N GLU A 244 13.87 -2.04 17.63
CA GLU A 244 13.31 -0.72 17.43
C GLU A 244 12.52 -0.67 16.11
N THR A 245 11.28 -0.18 16.17
CA THR A 245 10.43 0.07 14.99
C THR A 245 9.80 1.46 15.09
N LEU A 246 9.20 1.95 14.00
CA LEU A 246 8.39 3.18 14.03
C LEU A 246 7.15 3.06 14.94
N SER A 247 6.74 1.85 15.32
CA SER A 247 5.66 1.59 16.29
C SER A 247 6.16 1.44 17.74
N GLY A 248 7.43 1.74 18.00
CA GLY A 248 8.09 1.52 19.29
C GLY A 248 8.96 0.26 19.29
N ILE A 249 9.59 -0.01 20.44
CA ILE A 249 10.43 -1.20 20.63
C ILE A 249 9.54 -2.43 20.80
N LYS A 250 9.91 -3.53 20.14
CA LYS A 250 9.26 -4.83 20.21
C LYS A 250 10.22 -5.87 20.79
N THR A 251 9.70 -6.71 21.65
CA THR A 251 10.46 -7.81 22.27
C THR A 251 10.16 -9.11 21.54
N LEU A 252 11.22 -9.83 21.17
CA LEU A 252 11.16 -11.09 20.46
C LEU A 252 11.82 -12.19 21.29
N LYS A 253 11.22 -13.38 21.27
CA LYS A 253 11.79 -14.60 21.84
C LYS A 253 11.97 -15.63 20.74
N ALA A 254 13.19 -16.11 20.56
CA ALA A 254 13.51 -17.11 19.55
C ALA A 254 13.33 -18.53 20.10
N PHE A 255 12.75 -19.41 19.29
CA PHE A 255 12.71 -20.84 19.57
C PHE A 255 13.59 -21.57 18.56
N THR A 256 14.58 -22.28 19.08
CA THR A 256 15.58 -22.98 18.28
C THR A 256 15.35 -24.47 18.28
N SER A 257 15.59 -25.11 17.13
CA SER A 257 15.80 -26.56 17.02
C SER A 257 17.17 -26.77 16.41
N ASP A 258 18.00 -27.62 17.01
CA ASP A 258 19.36 -27.94 16.51
C ASP A 258 20.23 -26.70 16.25
N GLY A 259 20.10 -25.68 17.10
CA GLY A 259 20.84 -24.42 16.99
C GLY A 259 20.34 -23.46 15.91
N VAL A 260 19.25 -23.79 15.20
CA VAL A 260 18.62 -22.95 14.17
C VAL A 260 17.30 -22.41 14.68
N VAL A 261 17.05 -21.10 14.48
CA VAL A 261 15.75 -20.50 14.81
C VAL A 261 14.70 -20.99 13.83
N THR A 262 13.66 -21.63 14.36
CA THR A 262 12.51 -22.14 13.59
C THR A 262 11.29 -21.26 13.75
N ARG A 263 11.11 -20.68 14.95
CA ARG A 263 9.96 -19.83 15.29
C ARG A 263 10.42 -18.65 16.13
N LEU A 264 9.69 -17.54 16.02
CA LEU A 264 9.85 -16.41 16.93
C LEU A 264 8.49 -16.02 17.48
N ARG A 265 8.47 -15.74 18.79
CA ARG A 265 7.39 -15.02 19.47
C ARG A 265 7.71 -13.54 19.47
N VAL A 266 6.70 -12.73 19.19
CA VAL A 266 6.77 -11.27 19.20
C VAL A 266 5.73 -10.78 20.21
N ASP A 267 6.12 -9.84 21.07
CA ASP A 267 5.19 -9.05 21.86
C ASP A 267 4.54 -7.98 20.97
N MET A 268 3.25 -8.15 20.68
CA MET A 268 2.50 -7.27 19.78
C MET A 268 1.97 -6.03 20.51
N GLY A 269 2.03 -6.02 21.85
CA GLY A 269 1.44 -5.00 22.70
C GLY A 269 -0.02 -5.29 23.04
N LYS A 270 -0.59 -4.41 23.86
CA LYS A 270 -1.95 -4.52 24.37
C LYS A 270 -2.99 -4.27 23.29
N ALA A 271 -4.02 -5.12 23.25
CA ALA A 271 -5.19 -4.92 22.41
C ALA A 271 -6.08 -3.78 22.95
N ILE A 272 -6.57 -2.95 22.04
CA ILE A 272 -7.50 -1.86 22.32
C ILE A 272 -8.90 -2.31 21.91
N LEU A 273 -9.87 -2.18 22.84
CA LEU A 273 -11.26 -2.60 22.66
C LEU A 273 -12.27 -1.44 22.66
N ASN A 274 -11.85 -0.27 23.13
CA ASN A 274 -12.68 0.93 23.20
C ASN A 274 -12.97 1.45 21.77
N PRO A 275 -14.24 1.59 21.34
CA PRO A 275 -14.59 1.97 19.97
C PRO A 275 -13.98 3.30 19.53
N ALA A 276 -13.89 4.28 20.43
CA ALA A 276 -13.32 5.60 20.15
C ALA A 276 -11.82 5.54 19.83
N ASP A 277 -11.09 4.61 20.45
CA ASP A 277 -9.65 4.41 20.24
C ASP A 277 -9.36 3.48 19.03
N ILE A 278 -10.36 2.76 18.52
CA ILE A 278 -10.30 1.92 17.29
C ILE A 278 -10.76 2.70 16.03
N PRO A 279 -11.02 4.01 16.15
CA PRO A 279 -12.02 4.76 15.38
C PRO A 279 -13.17 3.96 14.74
N VAL A 280 -14.14 3.51 15.55
CA VAL A 280 -15.42 2.95 15.08
C VAL A 280 -16.56 3.88 15.46
N ALA A 281 -17.44 4.20 14.52
CA ALA A 281 -18.59 5.08 14.72
C ALA A 281 -19.77 4.34 15.40
N LEU A 282 -19.51 3.70 16.53
CA LEU A 282 -20.48 3.00 17.37
C LEU A 282 -20.24 3.36 18.84
N ASP A 283 -21.31 3.64 19.58
CA ASP A 283 -21.24 3.97 21.00
C ASP A 283 -21.01 2.75 21.89
N GLY A 284 -20.42 2.95 23.08
CA GLY A 284 -20.25 1.94 24.12
C GLY A 284 -18.77 1.69 24.48
N ASP A 285 -18.52 0.83 25.46
CA ASP A 285 -17.16 0.58 25.95
C ASP A 285 -16.39 -0.44 25.09
N LYS A 286 -17.12 -1.31 24.38
CA LYS A 286 -16.57 -2.32 23.46
C LYS A 286 -17.56 -2.60 22.32
N VAL A 287 -17.05 -3.01 21.16
CA VAL A 287 -17.86 -3.62 20.09
C VAL A 287 -17.57 -5.12 20.07
N VAL A 288 -18.43 -5.92 20.71
CA VAL A 288 -18.32 -7.39 20.75
C VAL A 288 -19.67 -7.97 20.33
N ASN A 289 -19.65 -8.87 19.35
CA ASN A 289 -20.84 -9.53 18.78
C ASN A 289 -21.98 -8.57 18.42
N ARG A 290 -21.67 -7.40 17.84
CA ARG A 290 -22.66 -6.34 17.61
C ARG A 290 -23.25 -6.45 16.21
N ALA A 291 -24.56 -6.56 16.11
CA ALA A 291 -25.28 -6.57 14.84
C ALA A 291 -25.16 -5.20 14.14
N VAL A 292 -24.71 -5.22 12.89
CA VAL A 292 -24.61 -4.07 12.00
C VAL A 292 -25.00 -4.45 10.58
N LYS A 293 -25.47 -3.47 9.81
CA LYS A 293 -25.73 -3.64 8.38
C LYS A 293 -24.53 -3.14 7.58
N ILE A 294 -23.92 -4.01 6.79
CA ILE A 294 -22.81 -3.69 5.88
C ILE A 294 -23.19 -4.24 4.50
N GLY A 295 -23.24 -3.36 3.51
CA GLY A 295 -23.83 -3.69 2.21
C GLY A 295 -25.32 -4.04 2.34
N GLU A 296 -25.71 -5.16 1.73
CA GLU A 296 -27.08 -5.68 1.80
C GLU A 296 -27.31 -6.66 2.97
N ASN A 297 -26.25 -7.06 3.67
CA ASN A 297 -26.28 -8.12 4.68
C ASN A 297 -26.17 -7.57 6.11
N GLU A 298 -26.68 -8.35 7.07
CA GLU A 298 -26.43 -8.13 8.50
C GLU A 298 -25.28 -9.02 8.99
N TYR A 299 -24.38 -8.43 9.76
CA TYR A 299 -23.24 -9.10 10.34
C TYR A 299 -23.14 -8.79 11.83
N ASN A 300 -22.67 -9.77 12.61
CA ASN A 300 -22.22 -9.52 13.97
C ASN A 300 -20.72 -9.25 13.96
N ILE A 301 -20.33 -8.02 14.30
CA ILE A 301 -18.94 -7.59 14.28
C ILE A 301 -18.34 -7.53 15.68
N THR A 302 -17.06 -7.81 15.77
CA THR A 302 -16.22 -7.52 16.94
C THR A 302 -15.05 -6.66 16.50
N CYS A 303 -14.86 -5.50 17.12
CA CYS A 303 -13.80 -4.58 16.73
C CYS A 303 -12.66 -4.58 17.74
N VAL A 304 -11.43 -4.62 17.22
CA VAL A 304 -10.20 -4.63 18.00
C VAL A 304 -9.20 -3.71 17.30
N SER A 305 -8.31 -3.05 18.05
CA SER A 305 -7.11 -2.46 17.47
C SER A 305 -5.85 -3.06 18.07
N MET A 306 -4.90 -3.37 17.17
CA MET A 306 -3.52 -3.75 17.50
C MET A 306 -2.53 -2.62 17.12
N GLY A 307 -3.00 -1.37 17.11
CA GLY A 307 -2.32 -0.20 16.54
C GLY A 307 -2.86 0.22 15.16
N ASN A 308 -3.66 -0.64 14.54
CA ASN A 308 -4.48 -0.40 13.35
C ASN A 308 -5.88 -1.04 13.58
N PRO A 309 -6.94 -0.56 12.88
CA PRO A 309 -8.30 -1.03 13.14
C PRO A 309 -8.60 -2.38 12.48
N HIS A 310 -9.27 -3.27 13.22
CA HIS A 310 -9.72 -4.60 12.79
C HIS A 310 -11.21 -4.81 13.08
N CYS A 311 -11.91 -5.44 12.14
CA CYS A 311 -13.30 -5.84 12.24
C CYS A 311 -13.40 -7.36 12.00
N VAL A 312 -13.67 -8.11 13.07
CA VAL A 312 -13.74 -9.56 13.06
C VAL A 312 -15.19 -10.00 12.94
N VAL A 313 -15.48 -10.89 11.99
CA VAL A 313 -16.80 -11.46 11.72
C VAL A 313 -16.71 -12.98 11.81
N PHE A 314 -17.43 -13.55 12.78
CA PHE A 314 -17.55 -15.01 12.91
C PHE A 314 -18.69 -15.52 12.02
N MET A 315 -18.38 -16.42 11.09
CA MET A 315 -19.35 -16.95 10.11
C MET A 315 -18.92 -18.30 9.53
N ASP A 316 -19.89 -19.02 8.96
CA ASP A 316 -19.64 -20.25 8.22
C ASP A 316 -19.29 -19.98 6.75
N GLY A 317 -18.69 -20.97 6.08
CA GLY A 317 -18.49 -20.95 4.62
C GLY A 317 -17.42 -19.98 4.11
N ILE A 318 -16.49 -19.52 4.97
CA ILE A 318 -15.43 -18.57 4.59
C ILE A 318 -14.56 -19.04 3.40
N ASP A 319 -14.47 -20.35 3.14
CA ASP A 319 -13.71 -20.89 2.01
C ASP A 319 -14.33 -20.59 0.64
N TYR A 320 -15.64 -20.40 0.59
CA TYR A 320 -16.39 -20.17 -0.66
C TYR A 320 -16.85 -18.73 -0.82
N MET A 321 -16.54 -17.85 0.14
CA MET A 321 -16.95 -16.46 0.07
C MET A 321 -16.21 -15.70 -1.03
N ASP A 322 -16.94 -14.83 -1.72
CA ASP A 322 -16.38 -13.85 -2.64
C ASP A 322 -15.88 -12.63 -1.87
N ILE A 323 -14.67 -12.77 -1.31
CA ILE A 323 -14.05 -11.74 -0.49
C ILE A 323 -13.73 -10.46 -1.28
N GLU A 324 -13.54 -10.56 -2.60
CA GLU A 324 -13.25 -9.41 -3.46
C GLU A 324 -14.48 -8.51 -3.62
N THR A 325 -15.67 -9.09 -3.55
CA THR A 325 -16.93 -8.33 -3.54
C THR A 325 -17.25 -7.79 -2.14
N ILE A 326 -17.10 -8.62 -1.10
CA ILE A 326 -17.53 -8.27 0.28
C ILE A 326 -16.52 -7.36 0.98
N GLY A 327 -15.22 -7.61 0.83
CA GLY A 327 -14.15 -6.90 1.53
C GLY A 327 -14.20 -5.37 1.37
N PRO A 328 -14.34 -4.83 0.15
CA PRO A 328 -14.48 -3.39 -0.08
C PRO A 328 -15.66 -2.73 0.64
N GLU A 329 -16.76 -3.46 0.86
CA GLU A 329 -17.95 -2.96 1.58
C GLU A 329 -17.66 -2.71 3.05
N PHE A 330 -16.81 -3.55 3.66
CA PHE A 330 -16.31 -3.34 5.02
C PHE A 330 -15.23 -2.28 5.06
N GLU A 331 -14.20 -2.38 4.21
CA GLU A 331 -13.06 -1.46 4.20
C GLU A 331 -13.52 0.00 4.14
N ASN A 332 -14.49 0.30 3.27
CA ASN A 332 -14.94 1.67 3.03
C ASN A 332 -16.26 2.01 3.74
N ASN A 333 -16.70 1.18 4.68
CA ASN A 333 -17.96 1.42 5.38
C ASN A 333 -17.89 2.72 6.21
N PRO A 334 -18.94 3.56 6.21
CA PRO A 334 -18.99 4.77 7.04
C PRO A 334 -18.82 4.53 8.54
N LEU A 335 -19.06 3.30 9.03
CA LEU A 335 -18.78 2.90 10.41
C LEU A 335 -17.30 2.97 10.78
N PHE A 336 -16.40 2.95 9.80
CA PHE A 336 -14.96 2.98 9.98
C PHE A 336 -14.36 4.22 9.30
N PRO A 337 -14.31 5.39 9.98
CA PRO A 337 -13.80 6.63 9.41
C PRO A 337 -12.36 6.52 8.84
N GLU A 338 -11.53 5.68 9.45
CA GLU A 338 -10.16 5.43 9.01
C GLU A 338 -10.03 4.18 8.11
N ARG A 339 -11.15 3.64 7.63
CA ARG A 339 -11.26 2.31 7.01
C ARG A 339 -10.81 1.19 7.95
N VAL A 340 -11.02 -0.07 7.58
CA VAL A 340 -10.76 -1.20 8.47
C VAL A 340 -10.17 -2.41 7.75
N ASN A 341 -9.36 -3.19 8.47
CA ASN A 341 -9.02 -4.55 8.04
C ASN A 341 -10.13 -5.48 8.51
N THR A 342 -10.58 -6.40 7.65
CA THR A 342 -11.71 -7.27 7.97
C THR A 342 -11.29 -8.71 7.96
N GLU A 343 -11.47 -9.40 9.08
CA GLU A 343 -11.20 -10.82 9.22
C GLU A 343 -12.51 -11.61 9.28
N PHE A 344 -12.67 -12.54 8.34
CA PHE A 344 -13.79 -13.48 8.29
C PHE A 344 -13.33 -14.81 8.87
N VAL A 345 -14.05 -15.28 9.88
CA VAL A 345 -13.52 -16.28 10.82
C VAL A 345 -14.48 -17.44 11.00
N SER A 346 -13.93 -18.65 10.92
CA SER A 346 -14.60 -19.90 11.29
C SER A 346 -13.89 -20.51 12.50
N VAL A 347 -14.63 -20.71 13.59
CA VAL A 347 -14.13 -21.37 14.81
C VAL A 347 -14.21 -22.87 14.59
N LEU A 348 -13.08 -23.58 14.67
CA LEU A 348 -13.02 -25.02 14.47
C LEU A 348 -13.15 -25.77 15.80
N ASP A 349 -12.46 -25.27 16.82
CA ASP A 349 -12.51 -25.73 18.21
C ASP A 349 -12.06 -24.59 19.15
N ASP A 350 -11.98 -24.86 20.45
CA ASP A 350 -11.63 -23.87 21.48
C ASP A 350 -10.16 -23.43 21.46
N HIS A 351 -9.32 -24.04 20.63
CA HIS A 351 -7.90 -23.69 20.44
C HIS A 351 -7.50 -23.44 18.99
N THR A 352 -8.43 -23.57 18.03
CA THR A 352 -8.15 -23.52 16.60
C THR A 352 -9.20 -22.73 15.85
N ILE A 353 -8.74 -21.70 15.17
CA ILE A 353 -9.56 -20.77 14.39
C ILE A 353 -9.00 -20.70 12.98
N LYS A 354 -9.87 -20.63 11.97
CA LYS A 354 -9.49 -20.38 10.57
C LYS A 354 -9.99 -19.02 10.14
N MET A 355 -9.16 -18.27 9.41
CA MET A 355 -9.52 -16.94 8.93
C MET A 355 -9.12 -16.67 7.48
N ARG A 356 -9.86 -15.76 6.85
CA ARG A 356 -9.46 -15.01 5.66
C ARG A 356 -9.51 -13.52 5.99
N VAL A 357 -8.68 -12.73 5.33
CA VAL A 357 -8.55 -11.30 5.63
C VAL A 357 -8.65 -10.45 4.38
N TRP A 358 -9.39 -9.36 4.47
CA TRP A 358 -9.33 -8.23 3.55
C TRP A 358 -8.57 -7.09 4.23
N GLU A 359 -7.35 -6.81 3.76
CA GLU A 359 -6.53 -5.74 4.32
C GLU A 359 -6.83 -4.39 3.67
N ARG A 360 -6.93 -3.37 4.52
CA ARG A 360 -7.15 -1.97 4.12
C ARG A 360 -6.07 -1.54 3.13
N GLY A 361 -6.49 -1.20 1.91
CA GLY A 361 -5.61 -0.72 0.84
C GLY A 361 -4.81 -1.81 0.11
N SER A 362 -4.91 -3.08 0.50
CA SER A 362 -4.16 -4.20 -0.10
C SER A 362 -5.06 -5.26 -0.75
N GLY A 363 -6.28 -5.46 -0.24
CA GLY A 363 -7.17 -6.53 -0.69
C GLY A 363 -6.97 -7.84 0.09
N GLU A 364 -7.30 -8.99 -0.51
CA GLU A 364 -7.05 -10.28 0.15
C GLU A 364 -5.55 -10.59 0.22
N THR A 365 -5.04 -10.79 1.43
CA THR A 365 -3.64 -11.18 1.66
C THR A 365 -3.52 -12.62 2.15
N TRP A 366 -2.32 -13.20 2.00
CA TRP A 366 -2.04 -14.56 2.47
C TRP A 366 -1.88 -14.63 3.99
N ALA A 367 -1.47 -13.53 4.60
CA ALA A 367 -1.20 -13.46 6.03
C ALA A 367 -1.25 -12.02 6.55
N CYS A 368 -1.90 -11.83 7.70
CA CYS A 368 -1.90 -10.59 8.46
C CYS A 368 -1.60 -10.88 9.94
N GLY A 369 -0.45 -10.45 10.44
CA GLY A 369 -0.03 -10.73 11.82
C GLY A 369 -0.89 -10.00 12.87
N THR A 370 -1.17 -8.72 12.65
CA THR A 370 -2.07 -7.94 13.52
C THR A 370 -3.52 -8.42 13.42
N GLY A 371 -3.96 -8.85 12.23
CA GLY A 371 -5.28 -9.47 12.02
C GLY A 371 -5.44 -10.78 12.79
N ALA A 372 -4.44 -11.67 12.75
CA ALA A 372 -4.46 -12.90 13.55
C ALA A 372 -4.53 -12.61 15.06
N CYS A 373 -3.83 -11.57 15.53
CA CYS A 373 -3.92 -11.12 16.91
C CYS A 373 -5.32 -10.61 17.26
N ALA A 374 -5.91 -9.77 16.40
CA ALA A 374 -7.26 -9.26 16.57
C ALA A 374 -8.31 -10.38 16.59
N VAL A 375 -8.16 -11.40 15.75
CA VAL A 375 -9.05 -12.58 15.72
C VAL A 375 -8.99 -13.36 17.02
N ALA A 376 -7.80 -13.62 17.57
CA ALA A 376 -7.66 -14.32 18.85
C ALA A 376 -8.27 -13.50 20.01
N VAL A 377 -8.05 -12.18 20.02
CA VAL A 377 -8.67 -11.27 20.99
C VAL A 377 -10.20 -11.32 20.87
N ALA A 378 -10.72 -11.16 19.66
CA ALA A 378 -12.15 -11.21 19.40
C ALA A 378 -12.77 -12.56 19.82
N ALA A 379 -12.07 -13.67 19.57
CA ALA A 379 -12.54 -15.00 19.96
C ALA A 379 -12.63 -15.16 21.48
N CYS A 380 -11.65 -14.64 22.23
CA CYS A 380 -11.71 -14.61 23.69
C CYS A 380 -12.84 -13.72 24.21
N GLU A 381 -13.02 -12.52 23.65
CA GLU A 381 -14.07 -11.59 24.08
C GLU A 381 -15.49 -12.11 23.74
N ASN A 382 -15.63 -12.95 22.72
CA ASN A 382 -16.88 -13.65 22.39
C ASN A 382 -17.07 -14.98 23.16
N GLY A 383 -16.08 -15.42 23.94
CA GLY A 383 -16.14 -16.66 24.71
C GLY A 383 -15.90 -17.94 23.90
N PHE A 384 -15.40 -17.84 22.66
CA PHE A 384 -15.03 -19.01 21.85
C PHE A 384 -13.70 -19.64 22.28
N CYS A 385 -12.77 -18.82 22.78
CA CYS A 385 -11.46 -19.24 23.29
C CYS A 385 -11.21 -18.62 24.67
N LYS A 386 -10.15 -19.06 25.37
CA LYS A 386 -9.78 -18.53 26.69
C LYS A 386 -8.51 -17.68 26.62
N LYS A 387 -8.48 -16.61 27.43
CA LYS A 387 -7.27 -15.81 27.64
C LYS A 387 -6.17 -16.66 28.32
N GLY A 388 -4.92 -16.38 27.97
CA GLY A 388 -3.74 -17.06 28.49
C GLY A 388 -3.44 -18.41 27.85
N GLU A 389 -4.34 -18.96 27.03
CA GLU A 389 -4.13 -20.20 26.28
C GLU A 389 -3.62 -19.90 24.85
N ASP A 390 -2.85 -20.83 24.29
CA ASP A 390 -2.32 -20.72 22.94
C ASP A 390 -3.41 -21.06 21.92
N ILE A 391 -3.77 -20.08 21.08
CA ILE A 391 -4.79 -20.20 20.03
C ILE A 391 -4.09 -20.28 18.68
N LYS A 392 -4.33 -21.37 17.96
CA LYS A 392 -3.85 -21.56 16.59
C LYS A 392 -4.79 -20.86 15.61
N VAL A 393 -4.28 -19.81 14.98
CA VAL A 393 -4.96 -19.12 13.89
C VAL A 393 -4.42 -19.63 12.56
N LYS A 394 -5.28 -20.22 11.74
CA LYS A 394 -4.99 -20.75 10.41
C LYS A 394 -5.30 -19.68 9.37
N LEU A 395 -4.26 -19.18 8.71
CA LEU A 395 -4.35 -18.23 7.60
C LEU A 395 -4.11 -18.98 6.27
N LYS A 396 -4.35 -18.30 5.15
CA LYS A 396 -4.11 -18.84 3.80
C LYS A 396 -2.66 -19.29 3.59
N GLY A 397 -1.70 -18.52 4.11
CA GLY A 397 -0.27 -18.80 3.98
C GLY A 397 0.35 -19.66 5.08
N GLY A 398 -0.39 -20.01 6.13
CA GLY A 398 0.11 -20.87 7.20
C GLY A 398 -0.51 -20.58 8.56
N ASP A 399 0.04 -21.20 9.61
CA ASP A 399 -0.49 -21.14 10.97
C ASP A 399 0.33 -20.15 11.84
N LEU A 400 -0.37 -19.37 12.67
CA LEU A 400 0.20 -18.60 13.77
C LEU A 400 -0.35 -19.11 15.10
N ILE A 401 0.45 -19.02 16.16
CA ILE A 401 0.01 -19.26 17.53
C ILE A 401 -0.09 -17.91 18.23
N ILE A 402 -1.27 -17.55 18.69
CA ILE A 402 -1.55 -16.31 19.39
C ILE A 402 -1.88 -16.62 20.85
N ASN A 403 -1.26 -15.89 21.77
CA ASN A 403 -1.58 -15.96 23.18
C ASN A 403 -2.02 -14.57 23.65
N TYR A 404 -3.29 -14.44 24.01
CA TYR A 404 -3.86 -13.17 24.48
C TYR A 404 -3.97 -13.17 26.00
N THR A 405 -3.24 -12.27 26.66
CA THR A 405 -3.26 -12.06 28.11
C THR A 405 -3.92 -10.73 28.47
N ASP A 406 -4.09 -10.43 29.76
CA ASP A 406 -4.66 -9.13 30.16
C ASP A 406 -3.71 -7.94 29.90
N ASP A 407 -2.40 -8.21 29.77
CA ASP A 407 -1.37 -7.21 29.58
C ASP A 407 -1.00 -7.02 28.10
N THR A 408 -0.90 -8.12 27.33
CA THR A 408 -0.41 -8.07 25.95
C THR A 408 -0.94 -9.21 25.08
N VAL A 409 -0.66 -9.14 23.78
CA VAL A 409 -0.86 -10.22 22.82
C VAL A 409 0.50 -10.70 22.32
N TYR A 410 0.79 -11.97 22.51
CA TYR A 410 1.97 -12.60 21.92
C TYR A 410 1.61 -13.31 20.63
N MET A 411 2.41 -13.09 19.59
CA MET A 411 2.27 -13.79 18.31
C MET A 411 3.52 -14.62 18.05
N THR A 412 3.33 -15.93 17.89
CA THR A 412 4.40 -16.88 17.56
C THR A 412 4.18 -17.46 16.16
N GLY A 413 5.21 -17.46 15.33
CA GLY A 413 5.13 -18.00 13.98
C GLY A 413 6.50 -18.37 13.42
N ASN A 414 6.48 -19.08 12.29
CA ASN A 414 7.69 -19.42 11.56
C ASN A 414 8.28 -18.16 10.90
N ALA A 415 9.59 -18.25 10.64
CA ALA A 415 10.33 -17.34 9.79
C ALA A 415 11.31 -18.18 8.98
N ASP A 416 11.22 -18.12 7.67
CA ASP A 416 11.99 -19.01 6.80
C ASP A 416 12.84 -18.19 5.83
N LYS A 417 14.10 -18.59 5.70
CA LYS A 417 14.98 -18.10 4.64
C LYS A 417 14.62 -18.82 3.34
N VAL A 418 14.35 -18.06 2.28
CA VAL A 418 14.07 -18.61 0.96
C VAL A 418 15.37 -18.74 0.17
N PHE A 419 16.11 -17.63 0.01
CA PHE A 419 17.43 -17.62 -0.63
C PHE A 419 18.23 -16.36 -0.26
N GLU A 420 19.50 -16.34 -0.62
CA GLU A 420 20.41 -15.20 -0.49
C GLU A 420 21.04 -14.89 -1.85
N GLY A 421 21.44 -13.63 -2.04
CA GLY A 421 22.07 -13.23 -3.29
C GLY A 421 22.74 -11.86 -3.23
N GLU A 422 23.31 -11.48 -4.36
CA GLU A 422 23.85 -10.15 -4.61
C GLU A 422 23.11 -9.51 -5.78
N ILE A 423 22.85 -8.22 -5.69
CA ILE A 423 22.22 -7.45 -6.76
C ILE A 423 23.01 -6.19 -7.08
N GLU A 424 23.13 -5.90 -8.37
CA GLU A 424 23.80 -4.70 -8.87
C GLU A 424 22.76 -3.58 -9.06
N ILE A 425 22.89 -2.49 -8.30
CA ILE A 425 21.95 -1.36 -8.28
C ILE A 425 22.48 -0.10 -8.93
#